data_AF-A0A3P6NP68-F1
#
_entry.id   AF-A0A3P6NP68-F1
#
_cell.length_a   1.000
_cell.length_b   1.000
_cell.length_c   1.000
_cell.angle_alpha   90.00
_cell.angle_beta   90.00
_cell.angle_gamma   90.00
#
_symmetry.space_group_name_H-M   'P 1'
#
loop_
_entity.id
_entity.type
_entity.pdbx_description
1 polymer ?
#
loop_
_entity_poly.entity_id
_entity_poly.type
_entity_poly.pdbx_seq_one_letter_code
_entity_poly.pdbx_strand_id
1 'polypeptide(L)'
;MQLCLLTFFILILFSFLVESRIPRARYRKRGPTGFSLARIQKEYDEDYDSTDDSSTSRKSSVDGSRRRDEVVNDAKCLQKCNNQLNIGMDMVNAHMAFGSIDVPSVVEKRDLEMFCMLDYQHSQCIDECGYSVQFNLREYVCRNRFPEMLQHLPCYARAAPALIRHCRPRCGGYKALVHTQDGYSQRCRQLLCDHTCSTYILKRLCPEETGIAAANYLLEFTRLQFEVDYWMKDFTKQAKSRVPLTCRKVQCKDFKLANCRTQKRYRKRVVDN
;
A
#
# COMPACT_ATOMS: atom_id res chain seq x y z
N MET A 1 3.88 53.45 28.27
CA MET A 1 3.33 52.10 27.99
C MET A 1 2.89 51.91 26.54
N GLN A 2 2.28 52.90 25.87
CA GLN A 2 1.84 52.74 24.47
C GLN A 2 2.98 52.55 23.44
N LEU A 3 4.16 53.17 23.62
CA LEU A 3 5.27 53.00 22.67
C LEU A 3 5.84 51.56 22.63
N CYS A 4 5.86 50.84 23.77
CA CYS A 4 6.37 49.46 23.80
C CYS A 4 5.48 48.47 23.03
N LEU A 5 4.16 48.69 23.01
CA LEU A 5 3.23 47.83 22.29
C LEU A 5 3.39 47.97 20.77
N LEU A 6 3.65 49.19 20.28
CA LEU A 6 3.91 49.43 18.86
C LEU A 6 5.20 48.76 18.39
N THR A 7 6.28 48.83 19.18
CA THR A 7 7.54 48.15 18.83
C THR A 7 7.38 46.62 18.81
N PHE A 8 6.57 46.06 19.72
CA PHE A 8 6.30 44.62 19.74
C PHE A 8 5.48 44.16 18.53
N PHE A 9 4.48 44.94 18.12
CA PHE A 9 3.71 44.65 16.91
C PHE A 9 4.55 44.72 15.63
N ILE A 10 5.47 45.68 15.53
CA ILE A 10 6.37 45.80 14.37
C ILE A 10 7.32 44.60 14.31
N LEU A 11 7.86 44.13 15.44
CA LEU A 11 8.73 42.95 15.49
C LEU A 11 8.00 41.66 15.10
N ILE A 12 6.74 41.49 15.53
CA ILE A 12 5.92 40.33 15.13
C ILE A 12 5.64 40.37 13.62
N LEU A 13 5.25 41.53 13.07
CA LEU A 13 5.03 41.69 11.63
C LEU A 13 6.30 41.42 10.80
N PHE A 14 7.47 41.86 11.29
CA PHE A 14 8.74 41.57 10.62
C PHE A 14 9.07 40.07 10.67
N SER A 15 8.80 39.40 11.78
CA SER A 15 9.02 37.95 11.93
C SER A 15 8.16 37.14 10.94
N PHE A 16 6.89 37.51 10.79
CA PHE A 16 5.99 36.89 9.81
C PHE A 16 6.40 37.16 8.36
N LEU A 17 6.96 38.33 8.05
CA LEU A 17 7.44 38.65 6.71
C LEU A 17 8.74 37.92 6.35
N VAL A 18 9.64 37.69 7.31
CA VAL A 18 10.90 36.97 7.08
C VAL A 18 10.65 35.47 6.88
N GLU A 19 9.68 34.88 7.59
CA GLU A 19 9.36 33.45 7.46
C GLU A 19 8.66 33.10 6.13
N SER A 20 8.18 34.11 5.42
CA SER A 20 7.55 33.99 4.10
C SER A 20 8.53 33.86 2.93
N ARG A 21 9.86 34.04 3.15
CA ARG A 21 10.86 34.07 2.07
C ARG A 21 11.79 32.85 1.99
N ILE A 22 11.55 31.80 2.77
CA ILE A 22 12.31 30.55 2.60
C ILE A 22 11.67 29.75 1.45
N PRO A 23 12.37 29.52 0.32
CA PRO A 23 11.86 28.67 -0.74
C PRO A 23 11.75 27.25 -0.17
N ARG A 24 10.53 26.74 -0.03
CA ARG A 24 10.31 25.31 0.26
C ARG A 24 10.93 24.50 -0.87
N ALA A 25 12.07 23.88 -0.57
CA ALA A 25 12.73 22.92 -1.45
C ALA A 25 11.72 21.82 -1.81
N ARG A 26 11.18 21.89 -3.04
CA ARG A 26 10.45 20.79 -3.66
C ARG A 26 11.46 19.68 -3.90
N TYR A 27 11.51 18.69 -3.03
CA TYR A 27 12.03 17.36 -3.37
C TYR A 27 11.10 16.74 -4.43
N ARG A 28 11.26 17.16 -5.70
CA ARG A 28 10.91 16.32 -6.84
C ARG A 28 12.02 15.28 -6.90
N LYS A 29 11.73 14.02 -6.61
CA LYS A 29 12.56 12.92 -7.14
C LYS A 29 12.55 13.11 -8.66
N ARG A 30 13.62 13.66 -9.23
CA ARG A 30 13.90 13.52 -10.66
C ARG A 30 13.97 12.02 -10.89
N GLY A 31 13.13 11.50 -11.78
CA GLY A 31 13.32 10.17 -12.32
C GLY A 31 14.75 10.03 -12.86
N PRO A 32 15.28 8.80 -12.95
CA PRO A 32 16.61 8.57 -13.48
C PRO A 32 16.77 9.31 -14.81
N THR A 33 17.84 10.09 -14.94
CA THR A 33 18.25 10.69 -16.22
C THR A 33 18.35 9.60 -17.31
N GLY A 34 18.19 9.96 -18.58
CA GLY A 34 18.25 8.98 -19.69
C GLY A 34 19.53 8.11 -19.68
N PHE A 35 20.65 8.65 -19.19
CA PHE A 35 21.89 7.90 -19.00
C PHE A 35 21.81 6.85 -17.89
N SER A 36 21.11 7.14 -16.78
CA SER A 36 20.85 6.13 -15.75
C SER A 36 19.85 5.07 -16.21
N LEU A 37 18.89 5.41 -17.09
CA LEU A 37 18.02 4.40 -17.71
C LEU A 37 18.81 3.46 -18.62
N ALA A 38 19.73 3.98 -19.45
CA ALA A 38 20.58 3.15 -20.30
C ALA A 38 21.51 2.23 -19.48
N ARG A 39 22.02 2.69 -18.33
CA ARG A 39 22.80 1.84 -17.41
C ARG A 39 21.91 0.74 -16.80
N ILE A 40 20.73 1.09 -16.30
CA ILE A 40 19.79 0.12 -15.73
C ILE A 40 19.39 -0.90 -16.78
N GLN A 41 19.17 -0.48 -18.03
CA GLN A 41 18.82 -1.37 -19.14
C GLN A 41 19.99 -2.29 -19.51
N LYS A 42 21.23 -1.81 -19.50
CA LYS A 42 22.43 -2.65 -19.72
C LYS A 42 22.64 -3.68 -18.60
N GLU A 43 22.46 -3.28 -17.34
CA GLU A 43 22.49 -4.21 -16.20
C GLU A 43 21.37 -5.27 -16.34
N TYR A 44 20.22 -4.88 -16.88
CA TYR A 44 19.11 -5.78 -17.21
C TYR A 44 19.43 -6.78 -18.33
N ASP A 45 20.08 -6.32 -19.40
CA ASP A 45 20.45 -7.16 -20.54
C ASP A 45 21.55 -8.16 -20.15
N GLU A 46 22.50 -7.76 -19.29
CA GLU A 46 23.56 -8.63 -18.76
C GLU A 46 23.01 -9.74 -17.82
N ASP A 47 22.01 -9.44 -17.01
CA ASP A 47 21.32 -10.43 -16.16
C ASP A 47 20.41 -11.38 -16.96
N TYR A 48 19.96 -10.98 -18.16
CA TYR A 48 19.13 -11.82 -19.03
C TYR A 48 19.98 -12.84 -19.81
N ASP A 49 21.09 -12.39 -20.40
CA ASP A 49 21.97 -13.23 -21.22
C ASP A 49 22.85 -14.20 -20.39
N SER A 50 23.09 -13.93 -19.10
CA SER A 50 23.93 -14.78 -18.25
C SER A 50 23.23 -16.03 -17.69
N THR A 51 21.95 -16.25 -18.02
CA THR A 51 21.14 -17.36 -17.47
C THR A 51 21.03 -18.61 -18.36
N ASP A 52 21.56 -18.61 -19.60
CA ASP A 52 21.31 -19.69 -20.56
C ASP A 52 22.48 -20.65 -20.87
N ASP A 53 23.68 -20.50 -20.28
CA ASP A 53 24.84 -21.30 -20.70
C ASP A 53 25.71 -21.82 -19.54
N SER A 54 25.19 -22.68 -18.65
CA SER A 54 26.05 -23.54 -17.80
C SER A 54 25.37 -24.82 -17.26
N SER A 55 25.02 -25.79 -18.12
CA SER A 55 24.67 -27.14 -17.65
C SER A 55 25.33 -28.25 -18.48
N THR A 56 26.66 -28.30 -18.42
CA THR A 56 27.42 -29.50 -18.79
C THR A 56 28.04 -30.13 -17.55
N SER A 57 27.76 -31.44 -17.38
CA SER A 57 28.60 -32.41 -16.67
C SER A 57 28.35 -32.66 -15.16
N ARG A 58 27.78 -33.85 -14.89
CA ARG A 58 28.10 -34.82 -13.81
C ARG A 58 27.06 -35.06 -12.69
N LYS A 59 26.35 -36.18 -12.87
CA LYS A 59 26.25 -37.37 -11.98
C LYS A 59 25.92 -37.17 -10.47
N SER A 60 24.81 -37.83 -10.10
CA SER A 60 24.51 -38.50 -8.81
C SER A 60 23.86 -37.69 -7.66
N SER A 61 22.52 -37.81 -7.55
CA SER A 61 21.68 -37.73 -6.32
C SER A 61 20.23 -37.40 -6.74
N VAL A 62 19.41 -38.42 -7.08
CA VAL A 62 18.30 -38.26 -8.04
C VAL A 62 16.94 -37.86 -7.43
N ASP A 63 16.75 -37.81 -6.10
CA ASP A 63 15.39 -37.60 -5.55
C ASP A 63 15.20 -36.35 -4.67
N GLY A 64 16.28 -35.78 -4.13
CA GLY A 64 16.22 -34.54 -3.33
C GLY A 64 16.52 -33.25 -4.10
N SER A 65 17.27 -33.35 -5.21
CA SER A 65 17.68 -32.19 -6.02
C SER A 65 16.50 -31.61 -6.78
N ARG A 66 15.74 -32.44 -7.50
CA ARG A 66 14.66 -31.98 -8.39
C ARG A 66 13.61 -31.14 -7.68
N ARG A 67 13.20 -31.54 -6.47
CA ARG A 67 12.21 -30.79 -5.70
C ARG A 67 12.75 -29.47 -5.15
N ARG A 68 14.05 -29.42 -4.82
CA ARG A 68 14.71 -28.18 -4.43
C ARG A 68 14.88 -27.27 -5.64
N ASP A 69 15.22 -27.83 -6.81
CA ASP A 69 15.39 -27.09 -8.06
C ASP A 69 14.06 -26.50 -8.54
N GLU A 70 12.94 -27.23 -8.43
CA GLU A 70 11.58 -26.74 -8.70
C GLU A 70 11.22 -25.57 -7.77
N VAL A 71 11.35 -25.74 -6.45
CA VAL A 71 11.03 -24.67 -5.47
C VAL A 71 11.94 -23.45 -5.62
N VAL A 72 13.22 -23.65 -5.97
CA VAL A 72 14.16 -22.56 -6.25
C VAL A 72 13.78 -21.85 -7.56
N ASN A 73 13.30 -22.58 -8.56
CA ASN A 73 12.82 -22.00 -9.81
C ASN A 73 11.55 -21.16 -9.58
N ASP A 74 10.60 -21.65 -8.78
CA ASP A 74 9.38 -20.93 -8.42
C ASP A 74 9.69 -19.64 -7.65
N ALA A 75 10.65 -19.69 -6.71
CA ALA A 75 11.10 -18.51 -5.96
C ALA A 75 11.78 -17.47 -6.85
N LYS A 76 12.62 -17.90 -7.80
CA LYS A 76 13.23 -17.01 -8.81
C LYS A 76 12.17 -16.42 -9.74
N CYS A 77 11.19 -17.21 -10.15
CA CYS A 77 10.05 -16.79 -10.96
C CYS A 77 9.25 -15.68 -10.24
N LEU A 78 8.88 -15.93 -8.98
CA LEU A 78 8.17 -14.94 -8.16
C LEU A 78 8.99 -13.66 -7.97
N GLN A 79 10.31 -13.78 -7.76
CA GLN A 79 11.20 -12.62 -7.68
C GLN A 79 11.23 -11.83 -8.99
N LYS A 80 11.26 -12.49 -10.15
CA LYS A 80 11.18 -11.86 -11.47
C LYS A 80 9.86 -11.10 -11.64
N CYS A 81 8.72 -11.71 -11.30
CA CYS A 81 7.42 -11.05 -11.35
C CYS A 81 7.39 -9.79 -10.47
N ASN A 82 7.83 -9.91 -9.21
CA ASN A 82 7.89 -8.78 -8.30
C ASN A 82 8.80 -7.66 -8.80
N ASN A 83 9.93 -8.00 -9.43
CA ASN A 83 10.85 -7.02 -9.99
C ASN A 83 10.22 -6.27 -11.18
N GLN A 84 9.56 -6.98 -12.09
CA GLN A 84 8.82 -6.36 -13.20
C GLN A 84 7.73 -5.41 -12.70
N LEU A 85 6.97 -5.81 -11.68
CA LEU A 85 5.98 -4.94 -11.05
C LEU A 85 6.64 -3.69 -10.47
N ASN A 86 7.73 -3.83 -9.71
CA ASN A 86 8.42 -2.69 -9.10
C ASN A 86 8.88 -1.66 -10.15
N ILE A 87 9.41 -2.11 -11.28
CA ILE A 87 9.82 -1.23 -12.38
C ILE A 87 8.61 -0.54 -13.02
N GLY A 88 7.54 -1.28 -13.26
CA GLY A 88 6.30 -0.68 -13.76
C GLY A 88 5.76 0.38 -12.80
N MET A 89 5.83 0.12 -11.49
CA MET A 89 5.36 1.04 -10.45
C MET A 89 6.17 2.33 -10.38
N ASP A 90 7.45 2.33 -10.77
CA ASP A 90 8.25 3.56 -10.89
C ASP A 90 7.74 4.51 -11.99
N MET A 91 6.96 3.99 -12.95
CA MET A 91 6.30 4.78 -14.00
C MET A 91 4.96 5.36 -13.56
N VAL A 92 4.45 4.97 -12.38
CA VAL A 92 3.15 5.40 -11.84
C VAL A 92 3.36 6.53 -10.82
N ASN A 93 2.69 7.68 -11.01
CA ASN A 93 2.78 8.75 -10.03
C ASN A 93 1.93 8.43 -8.79
N ALA A 94 2.61 8.01 -7.71
CA ALA A 94 2.00 7.62 -6.45
C ALA A 94 2.57 8.36 -5.24
N HIS A 95 1.80 8.42 -4.15
CA HIS A 95 2.17 8.99 -2.87
C HIS A 95 2.20 7.93 -1.76
N MET A 96 3.11 8.00 -0.79
CA MET A 96 3.16 7.01 0.32
C MET A 96 2.27 7.38 1.52
N ALA A 97 1.12 8.01 1.27
CA ALA A 97 0.30 8.64 2.31
C ALA A 97 -0.52 7.66 3.16
N PHE A 98 -0.90 6.52 2.60
CA PHE A 98 -1.82 5.59 3.23
C PHE A 98 -1.16 4.56 4.15
N GLY A 99 0.17 4.60 4.30
CA GLY A 99 0.87 3.87 5.37
C GLY A 99 0.60 2.37 5.32
N SER A 100 -0.08 1.85 6.36
CA SER A 100 -0.49 0.44 6.43
C SER A 100 -1.81 0.11 5.71
N ILE A 101 -2.51 1.10 5.14
CA ILE A 101 -3.71 0.86 4.34
C ILE A 101 -3.25 0.59 2.91
N ASP A 102 -3.32 -0.67 2.48
CA ASP A 102 -2.72 -1.17 1.22
C ASP A 102 -3.54 -0.79 -0.04
N VAL A 103 -4.11 0.42 -0.08
CA VAL A 103 -4.87 0.94 -1.21
C VAL A 103 -3.93 1.56 -2.27
N PRO A 104 -4.24 1.48 -3.57
CA PRO A 104 -3.45 2.14 -4.61
C PRO A 104 -3.36 3.64 -4.34
N SER A 105 -2.15 4.14 -4.16
CA SER A 105 -1.91 5.50 -3.70
C SER A 105 -1.56 6.45 -4.86
N VAL A 106 -2.27 6.32 -5.97
CA VAL A 106 -2.02 7.06 -7.22
C VAL A 106 -2.61 8.46 -7.18
N VAL A 107 -2.09 9.36 -8.03
CA VAL A 107 -2.51 10.76 -8.07
C VAL A 107 -3.62 11.00 -9.10
N GLU A 108 -3.49 10.43 -10.30
CA GLU A 108 -4.39 10.70 -11.42
C GLU A 108 -5.03 9.44 -12.02
N LYS A 109 -6.02 9.65 -12.90
CA LYS A 109 -6.71 8.56 -13.60
C LYS A 109 -5.76 7.68 -14.42
N ARG A 110 -4.84 8.28 -15.17
CA ARG A 110 -3.88 7.56 -16.01
C ARG A 110 -2.96 6.67 -15.18
N ASP A 111 -2.56 7.16 -14.00
CA ASP A 111 -1.77 6.40 -13.05
C ASP A 111 -2.56 5.22 -12.48
N LEU A 112 -3.85 5.39 -12.21
CA LEU A 112 -4.72 4.29 -11.78
C LEU A 112 -4.91 3.24 -12.88
N GLU A 113 -5.08 3.65 -14.14
CA GLU A 113 -5.17 2.74 -15.29
C GLU A 113 -3.88 1.93 -15.45
N MET A 114 -2.73 2.61 -15.38
CA MET A 114 -1.41 1.97 -15.44
C MET A 114 -1.22 1.00 -14.27
N PHE A 115 -1.55 1.42 -13.04
CA PHE A 115 -1.51 0.56 -11.86
C PHE A 115 -2.32 -0.72 -12.08
N CYS A 116 -3.56 -0.59 -12.56
CA CYS A 116 -4.44 -1.73 -12.80
C CYS A 116 -3.93 -2.67 -13.89
N MET A 117 -3.27 -2.15 -14.93
CA MET A 117 -2.61 -2.95 -15.96
C MET A 117 -1.43 -3.73 -15.41
N LEU A 118 -0.56 -3.07 -14.63
CA LEU A 118 0.62 -3.68 -14.02
C LEU A 118 0.24 -4.76 -13.00
N ASP A 119 -0.76 -4.51 -12.17
CA ASP A 119 -1.30 -5.47 -11.20
C ASP A 119 -1.92 -6.70 -11.91
N TYR A 120 -2.54 -6.50 -13.07
CA TYR A 120 -3.03 -7.60 -13.92
C TYR A 120 -1.88 -8.46 -14.46
N GLN A 121 -0.85 -7.83 -15.06
CA GLN A 121 0.32 -8.52 -15.58
C GLN A 121 1.09 -9.26 -14.48
N HIS A 122 1.21 -8.64 -13.31
CA HIS A 122 1.85 -9.26 -12.16
C HIS A 122 1.08 -10.47 -11.65
N SER A 123 -0.25 -10.37 -11.53
CA SER A 123 -1.10 -11.51 -11.17
C SER A 123 -0.92 -12.66 -12.16
N GLN A 124 -0.93 -12.37 -13.47
CA GLN A 124 -0.74 -13.37 -14.51
C GLN A 124 0.64 -14.05 -14.39
N CYS A 125 1.69 -13.26 -14.17
CA CYS A 125 3.05 -13.78 -13.95
C CYS A 125 3.11 -14.70 -12.72
N ILE A 126 2.46 -14.32 -11.61
CA ILE A 126 2.38 -15.15 -10.40
C ILE A 126 1.64 -16.47 -10.66
N ASP A 127 0.53 -16.41 -11.40
CA ASP A 127 -0.25 -17.59 -11.77
C ASP A 127 0.58 -18.54 -12.66
N GLU A 128 1.39 -18.00 -13.58
CA GLU A 128 2.34 -18.76 -14.41
C GLU A 128 3.47 -19.40 -13.58
N CYS A 129 3.89 -18.77 -12.48
CA CYS A 129 4.83 -19.35 -11.50
C CYS A 129 4.18 -20.43 -10.60
N GLY A 130 2.89 -20.74 -10.77
CA GLY A 130 2.18 -21.76 -9.97
C GLY A 130 1.67 -21.29 -8.60
N TYR A 131 1.73 -19.99 -8.32
CA TYR A 131 1.17 -19.40 -7.11
C TYR A 131 -0.25 -18.89 -7.37
N SER A 132 -1.13 -18.93 -6.36
CA SER A 132 -2.47 -18.34 -6.47
C SER A 132 -2.56 -17.05 -5.64
N VAL A 133 -2.96 -15.95 -6.29
CA VAL A 133 -3.16 -14.66 -5.61
C VAL A 133 -4.46 -14.69 -4.78
N GLN A 134 -4.34 -14.68 -3.45
CA GLN A 134 -5.51 -14.88 -2.56
C GLN A 134 -6.37 -13.64 -2.30
N PHE A 135 -5.85 -12.42 -2.49
CA PHE A 135 -6.64 -11.18 -2.45
C PHE A 135 -6.14 -10.25 -3.54
N ASN A 136 -7.01 -9.97 -4.51
CA ASN A 136 -6.61 -9.23 -5.68
C ASN A 136 -7.06 -7.76 -5.56
N LEU A 137 -6.10 -6.85 -5.36
CA LEU A 137 -6.32 -5.40 -5.41
C LEU A 137 -7.06 -5.01 -6.70
N ARG A 138 -6.72 -5.66 -7.82
CA ARG A 138 -7.42 -5.57 -9.10
C ARG A 138 -8.91 -5.81 -8.99
N GLU A 139 -9.34 -6.84 -8.27
CA GLU A 139 -10.76 -7.20 -8.26
C GLU A 139 -11.56 -6.13 -7.52
N TYR A 140 -11.07 -5.67 -6.38
CA TYR A 140 -11.78 -4.65 -5.62
C TYR A 140 -11.72 -3.27 -6.29
N VAL A 141 -10.51 -2.78 -6.55
CA VAL A 141 -10.31 -1.41 -7.06
C VAL A 141 -10.51 -1.36 -8.56
N CYS A 142 -9.80 -2.17 -9.33
CA CYS A 142 -9.74 -2.03 -10.79
C CYS A 142 -10.99 -2.54 -11.52
N ARG A 143 -11.60 -3.64 -11.06
CA ARG A 143 -12.80 -4.20 -11.70
C ARG A 143 -14.08 -3.63 -11.12
N ASN A 144 -14.22 -3.67 -9.79
CA ASN A 144 -15.53 -3.41 -9.17
C ASN A 144 -15.77 -1.95 -8.77
N ARG A 145 -14.71 -1.20 -8.44
CA ARG A 145 -14.85 0.14 -7.83
C ARG A 145 -13.96 1.20 -8.47
N PHE A 146 -13.61 1.02 -9.74
CA PHE A 146 -12.73 1.95 -10.44
C PHE A 146 -13.33 3.37 -10.52
N PRO A 147 -14.62 3.56 -10.89
CA PRO A 147 -15.21 4.89 -10.92
C PRO A 147 -15.28 5.56 -9.54
N GLU A 148 -15.52 4.79 -8.49
CA GLU A 148 -15.58 5.28 -7.11
C GLU A 148 -14.18 5.71 -6.62
N MET A 149 -13.15 4.91 -6.89
CA MET A 149 -11.76 5.28 -6.59
C MET A 149 -11.37 6.57 -7.32
N LEU A 150 -11.72 6.70 -8.60
CA LEU A 150 -11.47 7.91 -9.39
C LEU A 150 -12.09 9.18 -8.77
N GLN A 151 -13.29 9.08 -8.19
CA GLN A 151 -13.95 10.21 -7.52
C GLN A 151 -13.17 10.65 -6.27
N HIS A 152 -12.46 9.74 -5.61
CA HIS A 152 -11.71 10.02 -4.39
C HIS A 152 -10.26 10.48 -4.63
N LEU A 153 -9.65 10.15 -5.78
CA LEU A 153 -8.27 10.51 -6.10
C LEU A 153 -7.93 12.00 -5.87
N PRO A 154 -8.74 12.99 -6.29
CA PRO A 154 -8.41 14.39 -6.05
C PRO A 154 -8.32 14.76 -4.56
N CYS A 155 -9.18 14.14 -3.73
CA CYS A 155 -9.16 14.31 -2.29
C CYS A 155 -7.91 13.65 -1.67
N TYR A 156 -7.59 12.42 -2.10
CA TYR A 156 -6.39 11.70 -1.64
C TYR A 156 -5.10 12.43 -2.00
N ALA A 157 -4.94 12.85 -3.26
CA ALA A 157 -3.79 13.62 -3.72
C ALA A 157 -3.61 14.93 -2.93
N ARG A 158 -4.71 15.65 -2.65
CA ARG A 158 -4.69 16.87 -1.83
C ARG A 158 -4.31 16.59 -0.38
N ALA A 159 -4.84 15.52 0.20
CA ALA A 159 -4.61 15.16 1.60
C ALA A 159 -3.23 14.52 1.82
N ALA A 160 -2.62 13.92 0.78
CA ALA A 160 -1.39 13.15 0.88
C ALA A 160 -0.24 13.87 1.61
N PRO A 161 0.07 15.15 1.35
CA PRO A 161 1.12 15.84 2.09
C PRO A 161 0.81 16.00 3.59
N ALA A 162 -0.45 16.11 3.98
CA ALA A 162 -0.85 16.21 5.38
C ALA A 162 -0.85 14.84 6.06
N LEU A 163 -1.32 13.80 5.36
CA LEU A 163 -1.25 12.40 5.83
C LEU A 163 0.20 11.99 6.11
N ILE A 164 1.12 12.26 5.20
CA ILE A 164 2.55 11.95 5.38
C ILE A 164 3.13 12.73 6.57
N ARG A 165 2.78 14.01 6.73
CA ARG A 165 3.34 14.85 7.80
C ARG A 165 2.76 14.56 9.18
N HIS A 166 1.49 14.16 9.27
CA HIS A 166 0.79 14.01 10.54
C HIS A 166 0.57 12.56 10.95
N CYS A 167 0.21 11.68 10.01
CA CYS A 167 -0.14 10.30 10.34
C CYS A 167 1.10 9.42 10.45
N ARG A 168 2.05 9.54 9.51
CA ARG A 168 3.24 8.67 9.49
C ARG A 168 4.12 8.79 10.75
N PRO A 169 4.43 9.99 11.30
CA PRO A 169 5.18 10.08 12.55
C PRO A 169 4.39 9.54 13.76
N ARG A 170 3.05 9.66 13.71
CA ARG A 170 2.16 9.26 14.81
C ARG A 170 1.92 7.75 14.87
N CYS A 171 1.69 7.13 13.72
CA CYS A 171 1.30 5.73 13.59
C CYS A 171 2.48 4.81 13.21
N GLY A 172 3.59 5.39 12.76
CA GLY A 172 4.76 4.67 12.27
C GLY A 172 4.72 4.42 10.76
N GLY A 173 5.87 4.04 10.20
CA GLY A 173 5.96 3.61 8.80
C GLY A 173 5.41 2.20 8.61
N TYR A 174 5.06 1.87 7.37
CA TYR A 174 4.68 0.51 6.99
C TYR A 174 5.76 -0.49 7.42
N LYS A 175 5.34 -1.56 8.10
CA LYS A 175 6.19 -2.71 8.42
C LYS A 175 5.59 -3.94 7.75
N ALA A 176 6.46 -4.77 7.18
CA ALA A 176 6.07 -6.07 6.67
C ALA A 176 5.36 -6.87 7.78
N LEU A 177 4.33 -7.62 7.41
CA LEU A 177 3.60 -8.45 8.35
C LEU A 177 4.51 -9.55 8.90
N VAL A 178 4.60 -9.64 10.21
CA VAL A 178 5.22 -10.77 10.89
C VAL A 178 4.12 -11.79 11.21
N HIS A 179 4.26 -13.02 10.71
CA HIS A 179 3.27 -14.10 10.88
C HIS A 179 3.31 -14.73 12.28
N THR A 180 3.23 -13.89 13.32
CA THR A 180 3.12 -14.28 14.73
C THR A 180 1.94 -13.55 15.37
N GLN A 181 1.37 -14.07 16.46
CA GLN A 181 0.22 -13.45 17.13
C GLN A 181 0.46 -11.98 17.49
N ASP A 182 1.67 -11.64 17.94
CA ASP A 182 2.08 -10.27 18.23
C ASP A 182 2.22 -9.44 16.95
N GLY A 183 2.78 -9.99 15.88
CA GLY A 183 2.87 -9.34 14.58
C GLY A 183 1.51 -8.95 14.00
N TYR A 184 0.54 -9.88 14.03
CA TYR A 184 -0.86 -9.61 13.69
C TYR A 184 -1.46 -8.50 14.57
N SER A 185 -1.26 -8.61 15.89
CA SER A 185 -1.76 -7.63 16.86
C SER A 185 -1.21 -6.23 16.60
N GLN A 186 0.08 -6.12 16.26
CA GLN A 186 0.76 -4.86 15.94
C GLN A 186 0.25 -4.28 14.62
N ARG A 187 0.13 -5.08 13.55
CA ARG A 187 -0.44 -4.64 12.27
C ARG A 187 -1.85 -4.10 12.44
N CYS A 188 -2.70 -4.78 13.23
CA CYS A 188 -4.04 -4.30 13.53
C CYS A 188 -4.03 -2.98 14.33
N ARG A 189 -3.10 -2.79 15.29
CA ARG A 189 -2.96 -1.50 15.99
C ARG A 189 -2.54 -0.38 15.04
N GLN A 190 -1.62 -0.66 14.12
CA GLN A 190 -1.16 0.29 13.12
C GLN A 190 -2.31 0.71 12.19
N LEU A 191 -3.05 -0.26 11.65
CA LEU A 191 -4.22 -0.02 10.80
C LEU A 191 -5.27 0.85 11.51
N LEU A 192 -5.57 0.57 12.77
CA LEU A 192 -6.49 1.39 13.57
C LEU A 192 -6.02 2.84 13.71
N CYS A 193 -4.71 3.05 13.94
CA CYS A 193 -4.12 4.38 14.03
C CYS A 193 -4.21 5.10 12.68
N ASP A 194 -3.79 4.44 11.60
CA ASP A 194 -3.78 5.00 10.25
C ASP A 194 -5.19 5.39 9.81
N HIS A 195 -6.20 4.54 10.04
CA HIS A 195 -7.60 4.87 9.74
C HIS A 195 -8.12 6.05 10.54
N THR A 196 -7.82 6.10 11.83
CA THR A 196 -8.27 7.20 12.69
C THR A 196 -7.67 8.52 12.21
N CYS A 197 -6.37 8.51 11.89
CA CYS A 197 -5.66 9.69 11.43
C CYS A 197 -6.10 10.10 10.02
N SER A 198 -6.20 9.15 9.08
CA SER A 198 -6.60 9.42 7.71
C SER A 198 -8.02 9.97 7.64
N THR A 199 -8.96 9.38 8.39
CA THR A 199 -10.33 9.88 8.50
C THR A 199 -10.37 11.33 8.99
N TYR A 200 -9.58 11.67 10.02
CA TYR A 200 -9.51 13.03 10.53
C TYR A 200 -8.98 14.02 9.47
N ILE A 201 -7.90 13.66 8.78
CA ILE A 201 -7.28 14.52 7.76
C ILE A 201 -8.20 14.69 6.53
N LEU A 202 -8.82 13.61 6.06
CA LEU A 202 -9.71 13.63 4.89
C LEU A 202 -10.94 14.51 5.16
N LYS A 203 -11.60 14.35 6.31
CA LYS A 203 -12.74 15.20 6.71
C LYS A 203 -12.37 16.67 6.85
N ARG A 204 -11.11 16.98 7.16
CA ARG A 204 -10.64 18.36 7.35
C ARG A 204 -10.23 19.06 6.05
N LEU A 205 -9.68 18.33 5.07
CA LEU A 205 -9.07 18.92 3.87
C LEU A 205 -9.90 18.76 2.59
N CYS A 206 -10.83 17.81 2.59
CA CYS A 206 -11.73 17.58 1.47
C CYS A 206 -13.11 18.16 1.77
N PRO A 207 -13.95 18.39 0.75
CA PRO A 207 -15.37 18.69 0.95
C PRO A 207 -16.00 17.62 1.86
N GLU A 208 -16.87 18.02 2.77
CA GLU A 208 -17.35 17.16 3.87
C GLU A 208 -17.88 15.81 3.38
N GLU A 209 -18.78 15.81 2.39
CA GLU A 209 -19.33 14.58 1.80
C GLU A 209 -18.26 13.71 1.15
N THR A 210 -17.35 14.32 0.37
CA THR A 210 -16.26 13.61 -0.30
C THR A 210 -15.27 13.02 0.71
N GLY A 211 -14.92 13.77 1.75
CA GLY A 211 -14.00 13.33 2.81
C GLY A 211 -14.57 12.17 3.61
N ILE A 212 -15.88 12.20 3.92
CA ILE A 212 -16.58 11.10 4.58
C ILE A 212 -16.64 9.87 3.67
N ALA A 213 -17.05 10.04 2.40
CA ALA A 213 -17.14 8.94 1.44
C ALA A 213 -15.76 8.27 1.20
N ALA A 214 -14.72 9.07 1.00
CA ALA A 214 -13.36 8.59 0.82
C ALA A 214 -12.82 7.85 2.06
N ALA A 215 -13.08 8.36 3.27
CA ALA A 215 -12.70 7.65 4.51
C ALA A 215 -13.46 6.31 4.66
N ASN A 216 -14.75 6.27 4.31
CA ASN A 216 -15.53 5.04 4.32
C ASN A 216 -15.03 4.02 3.29
N TYR A 217 -14.61 4.47 2.11
CA TYR A 217 -14.00 3.62 1.08
C TYR A 217 -12.75 2.90 1.61
N LEU A 218 -11.82 3.64 2.23
CA LEU A 218 -10.61 3.04 2.83
C LEU A 218 -10.95 2.00 3.90
N LEU A 219 -11.95 2.30 4.73
CA LEU A 219 -12.40 1.40 5.79
C LEU A 219 -13.04 0.13 5.23
N GLU A 220 -13.86 0.25 4.20
CA GLU A 220 -14.49 -0.89 3.53
C GLU A 220 -13.45 -1.79 2.85
N PHE A 221 -12.50 -1.18 2.15
CA PHE A 221 -11.35 -1.87 1.56
C PHE A 221 -10.60 -2.69 2.61
N THR A 222 -10.24 -2.07 3.73
CA THR A 222 -9.52 -2.76 4.82
C THR A 222 -10.36 -3.87 5.42
N ARG A 223 -11.66 -3.65 5.63
CA ARG A 223 -12.57 -4.68 6.15
C ARG A 223 -12.64 -5.86 5.21
N LEU A 224 -12.68 -5.66 3.90
CA LEU A 224 -12.65 -6.75 2.93
C LEU A 224 -11.30 -7.48 2.93
N GLN A 225 -10.18 -6.78 3.07
CA GLN A 225 -8.89 -7.45 3.28
C GLN A 225 -8.88 -8.33 4.54
N PHE A 226 -9.58 -7.94 5.60
CA PHE A 226 -9.78 -8.76 6.79
C PHE A 226 -10.82 -9.89 6.61
N GLU A 227 -11.95 -9.61 5.95
CA GLU A 227 -13.08 -10.55 5.76
C GLU A 227 -12.79 -11.63 4.72
N VAL A 228 -12.07 -11.25 3.66
CA VAL A 228 -11.51 -12.19 2.67
C VAL A 228 -10.32 -12.95 3.25
N ASP A 229 -10.04 -12.77 4.55
CA ASP A 229 -9.31 -13.76 5.35
C ASP A 229 -7.82 -13.84 4.94
N TYR A 230 -7.34 -12.89 4.11
CA TYR A 230 -6.09 -12.99 3.34
C TYR A 230 -4.86 -13.30 4.19
N TRP A 231 -4.81 -12.75 5.40
CA TRP A 231 -3.68 -12.96 6.32
C TRP A 231 -4.11 -13.62 7.63
N MET A 232 -5.39 -13.52 8.01
CA MET A 232 -5.89 -14.06 9.28
C MET A 232 -6.34 -15.53 9.19
N LYS A 233 -6.72 -16.03 8.01
CA LYS A 233 -7.18 -17.41 7.84
C LYS A 233 -6.05 -18.40 8.02
N ASP A 234 -4.88 -18.12 7.46
CA ASP A 234 -3.71 -18.96 7.63
C ASP A 234 -3.30 -19.01 9.10
N PHE A 235 -3.33 -17.86 9.79
CA PHE A 235 -3.06 -17.81 11.22
C PHE A 235 -4.09 -18.57 12.06
N THR A 236 -5.39 -18.35 11.83
CA THR A 236 -6.45 -18.99 12.65
C THR A 236 -6.56 -20.50 12.40
N LYS A 237 -6.28 -20.96 11.17
CA LYS A 237 -6.21 -22.39 10.84
C LYS A 237 -4.96 -23.05 11.43
N GLN A 238 -3.79 -22.44 11.26
CA GLN A 238 -2.53 -23.07 11.68
C GLN A 238 -2.35 -23.03 13.20
N ALA A 239 -2.69 -21.92 13.86
CA ALA A 239 -2.34 -21.71 15.26
C ALA A 239 -3.45 -22.10 16.26
N LYS A 240 -4.63 -22.57 15.80
CA LYS A 240 -5.85 -22.71 16.64
C LYS A 240 -6.10 -21.50 17.55
N SER A 241 -5.62 -20.33 17.14
CA SER A 241 -5.48 -19.16 18.00
C SER A 241 -6.63 -18.21 17.75
N ARG A 242 -7.09 -17.57 18.83
CA ARG A 242 -8.16 -16.57 18.75
C ARG A 242 -7.63 -15.33 18.05
N VAL A 243 -8.44 -14.74 17.16
CA VAL A 243 -8.17 -13.45 16.53
C VAL A 243 -7.86 -12.41 17.63
N PRO A 244 -6.73 -11.68 17.55
CA PRO A 244 -6.40 -10.66 18.55
C PRO A 244 -7.52 -9.62 18.71
N LEU A 245 -7.75 -9.16 19.94
CA LEU A 245 -8.81 -8.18 20.23
C LEU A 245 -8.66 -6.88 19.43
N THR A 246 -7.42 -6.48 19.10
CA THR A 246 -7.14 -5.32 18.26
C THR A 246 -7.61 -5.52 16.83
N CYS A 247 -7.46 -6.72 16.28
CA CYS A 247 -7.95 -7.05 14.94
C CYS A 247 -9.48 -7.11 14.91
N ARG A 248 -10.11 -7.62 15.98
CA ARG A 248 -11.58 -7.60 16.11
C ARG A 248 -12.13 -6.18 16.04
N LYS A 249 -11.45 -5.19 16.63
CA LYS A 249 -11.87 -3.78 16.54
C LYS A 249 -11.93 -3.26 15.11
N VAL A 250 -11.03 -3.69 14.22
CA VAL A 250 -11.00 -3.21 12.83
C VAL A 250 -12.30 -3.56 12.07
N GLN A 251 -12.89 -4.70 12.39
CA GLN A 251 -14.16 -5.16 11.79
C GLN A 251 -15.38 -4.34 12.28
N CYS A 252 -15.23 -3.55 13.34
CA CYS A 252 -16.35 -2.92 14.00
C CYS A 252 -16.55 -1.48 13.55
N LYS A 253 -17.78 -0.98 13.71
CA LYS A 253 -18.09 0.42 13.45
C LYS A 253 -17.33 1.31 14.44
N ASP A 254 -16.68 2.34 13.94
CA ASP A 254 -15.87 3.30 14.72
C ASP A 254 -14.76 2.67 15.56
N PHE A 255 -14.31 1.46 15.21
CA PHE A 255 -13.27 0.71 15.92
C PHE A 255 -13.56 0.41 17.40
N LYS A 256 -14.82 0.56 17.81
CA LYS A 256 -15.27 0.30 19.19
C LYS A 256 -15.82 -1.11 19.29
N LEU A 257 -15.32 -1.87 20.28
CA LEU A 257 -15.80 -3.24 20.53
C LEU A 257 -17.30 -3.29 20.86
N ALA A 258 -17.81 -2.28 21.55
CA ALA A 258 -19.23 -2.15 21.86
C ALA A 258 -20.12 -2.03 20.61
N ASN A 259 -19.57 -1.53 19.50
CA ASN A 259 -20.28 -1.35 18.24
C ASN A 259 -20.11 -2.54 17.29
N CYS A 260 -19.41 -3.59 17.71
CA CYS A 260 -19.35 -4.85 16.99
C CYS A 260 -20.69 -5.59 17.13
N ARG A 261 -21.70 -5.21 16.34
CA ARG A 261 -22.80 -6.15 16.11
C ARG A 261 -22.20 -7.38 15.43
N THR A 262 -22.57 -8.58 15.88
CA THR A 262 -22.21 -9.85 15.26
C THR A 262 -22.55 -9.75 13.77
N GLN A 263 -21.58 -9.41 12.93
CA GLN A 263 -21.79 -9.34 11.49
C GLN A 263 -22.16 -10.75 11.05
N LYS A 264 -23.42 -10.94 10.66
CA LYS A 264 -23.84 -12.12 9.91
C LYS A 264 -22.88 -12.21 8.73
N ARG A 265 -22.15 -13.32 8.62
CA ARG A 265 -21.24 -13.64 7.51
C ARG A 265 -21.90 -13.22 6.20
N TYR A 266 -21.42 -12.12 5.60
CA TYR A 266 -21.86 -11.72 4.28
C TYR A 266 -21.19 -12.68 3.30
N ARG A 267 -21.82 -13.81 3.00
CA ARG A 267 -21.42 -14.67 1.88
C ARG A 267 -21.71 -13.88 0.60
N LYS A 268 -20.73 -13.10 0.13
CA LYS A 268 -20.75 -12.59 -1.23
C LYS A 268 -20.50 -13.79 -2.14
N ARG A 269 -21.52 -14.16 -2.94
CA ARG A 269 -21.33 -15.09 -4.06
C ARG A 269 -20.32 -14.42 -4.98
N VAL A 270 -19.14 -15.02 -5.12
CA VAL A 270 -18.33 -14.84 -6.33
C VAL A 270 -19.23 -15.36 -7.44
N VAL A 271 -19.70 -14.44 -8.28
CA VAL A 271 -20.38 -14.81 -9.51
C VAL A 271 -19.24 -15.07 -10.48
N ASP A 272 -18.97 -16.35 -10.72
CA ASP A 272 -18.14 -16.77 -11.85
C ASP A 272 -18.80 -16.26 -13.13
N ASN A 273 -18.08 -15.39 -13.85
CA ASN A 273 -18.25 -15.08 -15.27
C ASN A 273 -16.86 -14.84 -15.86
#